data_AF-L9ZUY2-F1
#
_entry.id   AF-L9ZUY2-F1
#
_cell.length_a   1.000
_cell.length_b   1.000
_cell.length_c   1.000
_cell.angle_alpha   90.00
_cell.angle_beta   90.00
_cell.angle_gamma   90.00
#
_symmetry.space_group_name_H-M   'P 1'
#
loop_
_entity.id
_entity.type
_entity.pdbx_description
1 polymer ?
#
loop_
_entity_poly.entity_id
_entity_poly.type
_entity_poly.pdbx_seq_one_letter_code
_entity_poly.pdbx_strand_id
1 'polypeptide(L)'
;MPLVGVLEFGWDPATLVVIYALEVLLAFPLAAGKALFAGKPPNVEELETDDDESSGDSSVVTIGNTDLARKRGSVRLVSWLPPVYPRNVPFIGAMLFATVWSTLFIVALLSEVAIDEALVRPEVWLSVGALVSGQLIETWRDYLRGGRYEETSPYAVIETPARQAFFLIFVLFIVAEASGAIVLAAFVAVKLLVDWSAFRATNGGGGRLTGWLSGPDGEDESNETDETDGTDKTDEIGENGERLEPLSVPAGKPDARVSTHTPTVVLTGILHTLVKPAPFYTGIVIVAWFITLAVLGDAASGGFAVALPVAISFLALAALAGYLTLKTLEHILSHAPLEYRRYDDRLVAYDTWVEEPQWQIPLHEIRDVSLVADRYPDRVYDTRTLEAQMGWGDDEATREIGPVVDADAFAEALDLPIRGTVLELQPIDRRIAAIAVAPLGGLLVGAVAVVIGPWPLLGALPYVVFGLPFIALVLHGVWRQAYPDPDPDPGPE
;
A
#
# COMPACT_ATOMS: atom_id res chain seq x y z
N MET A 1 -6.01 21.54 24.29
CA MET A 1 -4.75 22.30 24.28
C MET A 1 -4.83 23.58 23.43
N PRO A 2 -5.30 23.59 22.17
CA PRO A 2 -5.21 24.77 21.29
C PRO A 2 -6.04 25.99 21.76
N LEU A 3 -7.27 25.76 22.23
CA LEU A 3 -8.17 26.80 22.76
C LEU A 3 -7.63 27.51 24.02
N VAL A 4 -6.89 26.78 24.86
CA VAL A 4 -6.24 27.36 26.05
C VAL A 4 -5.06 28.26 25.63
N GLY A 5 -4.34 27.88 24.57
CA GLY A 5 -3.30 28.73 23.94
C GLY A 5 -3.83 30.08 23.45
N VAL A 6 -5.01 30.10 22.82
CA VAL A 6 -5.66 31.34 22.36
C VAL A 6 -6.12 32.20 23.53
N LEU A 7 -6.77 31.59 24.52
CA LEU A 7 -7.45 32.31 25.59
C LEU A 7 -6.48 32.81 26.68
N GLU A 8 -5.41 32.07 26.98
CA GLU A 8 -4.45 32.40 28.04
C GLU A 8 -3.12 32.95 27.51
N PHE A 9 -2.70 32.57 26.29
CA PHE A 9 -1.37 32.91 25.76
C PHE A 9 -1.39 33.83 24.54
N GLY A 10 -2.57 34.29 24.10
CA GLY A 10 -2.72 35.28 23.02
C GLY A 10 -2.21 34.80 21.67
N TRP A 11 -2.27 33.49 21.40
CA TRP A 11 -1.75 32.92 20.16
C TRP A 11 -2.48 33.46 18.93
N ASP A 12 -1.70 33.85 17.93
CA ASP A 12 -2.19 34.30 16.64
C ASP A 12 -2.90 33.15 15.89
N PRO A 13 -4.05 33.38 15.23
CA PRO A 13 -4.77 32.34 14.49
C PRO A 13 -3.90 31.58 13.48
N ALA A 14 -2.91 32.21 12.85
CA ALA A 14 -1.99 31.53 11.93
C ALA A 14 -1.14 30.47 12.65
N THR A 15 -0.72 30.75 13.89
CA THR A 15 0.07 29.80 14.71
C THR A 15 -0.74 28.54 15.00
N LEU A 16 -2.03 28.66 15.30
CA LEU A 16 -2.91 27.51 15.52
C LEU A 16 -3.10 26.66 14.26
N VAL A 17 -3.30 27.33 13.12
CA VAL A 17 -3.50 26.67 11.84
C VAL A 17 -2.25 25.84 11.48
N VAL A 18 -1.06 26.40 11.68
CA VAL A 18 0.21 25.67 11.46
C VAL A 18 0.38 24.51 12.43
N ILE A 19 0.07 24.68 13.72
CA ILE A 19 0.14 23.58 14.70
C ILE A 19 -0.79 22.43 14.31
N TYR A 20 -2.03 22.74 13.91
CA TYR A 20 -3.01 21.73 13.54
C TYR A 20 -2.66 21.04 12.19
N ALA A 21 -2.09 21.79 11.24
CA ALA A 21 -1.51 21.22 10.02
C ALA A 21 -0.39 20.23 10.32
N LEU A 22 0.54 20.58 11.21
CA LEU A 22 1.63 19.69 11.63
C LEU A 22 1.09 18.47 12.40
N GLU A 23 0.09 18.64 13.26
CA GLU A 23 -0.60 17.55 13.95
C GLU A 23 -1.16 16.53 12.96
N VAL A 24 -1.92 16.99 11.96
CA VAL A 24 -2.49 16.13 10.93
C VAL A 24 -1.40 15.41 10.14
N LEU A 25 -0.35 16.12 9.71
CA LEU A 25 0.76 15.52 8.96
C LEU A 25 1.51 14.45 9.76
N LEU A 26 1.66 14.63 11.08
CA LEU A 26 2.32 13.68 11.97
C LEU A 26 1.41 12.51 12.38
N ALA A 27 0.09 12.69 12.32
CA ALA A 27 -0.87 11.61 12.61
C ALA A 27 -0.75 10.45 11.61
N PHE A 28 -0.44 10.73 10.34
CA PHE A 28 -0.27 9.71 9.31
C PHE A 28 0.85 8.69 9.60
N PRO A 29 2.13 9.08 9.79
CA PRO A 29 3.19 8.13 10.09
C PRO A 29 2.99 7.40 11.43
N LEU A 30 2.37 8.05 12.42
CA LEU A 30 2.02 7.41 13.68
C LEU A 30 0.95 6.33 13.50
N ALA A 31 -0.08 6.60 12.70
CA ALA A 31 -1.10 5.63 12.36
C ALA A 31 -0.58 4.50 11.47
N ALA A 32 0.36 4.78 10.56
CA ALA A 32 1.06 3.74 9.79
C ALA A 32 1.81 2.77 10.72
N GLY A 33 2.50 3.30 11.74
CA GLY A 33 3.15 2.47 12.77
C GLY A 33 2.16 1.65 13.60
N LYS A 34 0.99 2.20 13.94
CA LYS A 34 -0.09 1.47 14.65
C LYS A 34 -0.68 0.34 13.82
N ALA A 35 -0.88 0.58 12.52
CA ALA A 35 -1.53 -0.37 11.62
C ALA A 35 -0.77 -1.69 11.55
N LEU A 36 0.55 -1.71 11.73
CA LEU A 36 1.37 -2.93 11.79
C LEU A 36 0.94 -3.94 12.87
N PHE A 37 0.32 -3.45 13.95
CA PHE A 37 -0.12 -4.27 15.08
C PHE A 37 -1.61 -4.64 15.00
N ALA A 38 -2.35 -4.15 14.00
CA ALA A 38 -3.78 -4.42 13.86
C ALA A 38 -4.06 -5.92 13.62
N GLY A 39 -4.74 -6.55 14.59
CA GLY A 39 -4.96 -7.99 14.67
C GLY A 39 -6.19 -8.48 13.93
N LYS A 40 -7.19 -7.62 13.68
CA LYS A 40 -8.34 -7.98 12.84
C LYS A 40 -7.91 -7.95 11.37
N PRO A 41 -8.07 -9.06 10.61
CA PRO A 41 -7.74 -9.07 9.19
C PRO A 41 -8.60 -8.05 8.42
N PRO A 42 -8.07 -7.49 7.32
CA PRO A 42 -8.91 -6.71 6.41
C PRO A 42 -9.91 -7.62 5.70
N ASN A 43 -11.16 -7.16 5.52
CA ASN A 43 -12.13 -7.83 4.64
C ASN A 43 -11.67 -7.61 3.19
N VAL A 44 -11.13 -8.65 2.58
CA VAL A 44 -10.58 -8.60 1.20
C VAL A 44 -11.56 -9.15 0.16
N GLU A 45 -12.51 -9.99 0.56
CA GLU A 45 -13.45 -10.68 -0.32
C GLU A 45 -14.51 -9.74 -0.94
N GLU A 46 -14.89 -8.65 -0.25
CA GLU A 46 -15.84 -7.65 -0.80
C GLU A 46 -15.21 -6.65 -1.80
N LEU A 47 -13.91 -6.76 -2.07
CA LEU A 47 -13.20 -5.90 -3.04
C LEU A 47 -12.93 -6.60 -4.39
N GLU A 48 -13.30 -7.88 -4.52
CA GLU A 48 -13.01 -8.70 -5.71
C GLU A 48 -14.09 -8.60 -6.81
N THR A 49 -15.21 -7.90 -6.59
CA THR A 49 -16.35 -7.92 -7.52
C THR A 49 -16.30 -6.98 -8.73
N ASP A 50 -15.20 -6.26 -9.02
CA ASP A 50 -15.24 -5.20 -10.06
C ASP A 50 -14.06 -5.09 -11.05
N ASP A 51 -13.12 -6.04 -11.17
CA ASP A 51 -12.09 -5.95 -12.23
C ASP A 51 -11.85 -7.28 -12.99
N ASP A 52 -12.10 -7.23 -14.31
CA ASP A 52 -11.88 -8.26 -15.33
C ASP A 52 -10.56 -9.05 -15.17
N GLU A 53 -10.68 -10.38 -15.11
CA GLU A 53 -9.63 -11.41 -15.01
C GLU A 53 -8.63 -11.51 -16.18
N SER A 54 -8.55 -10.55 -17.11
CA SER A 54 -7.73 -10.71 -18.34
C SER A 54 -6.59 -9.72 -18.54
N SER A 55 -6.17 -8.97 -17.52
CA SER A 55 -5.03 -8.06 -17.68
C SER A 55 -4.15 -8.03 -16.44
N GLY A 56 -3.10 -8.85 -16.47
CA GLY A 56 -2.07 -8.93 -15.45
C GLY A 56 -1.64 -7.57 -14.89
N ASP A 57 -1.89 -7.40 -13.60
CA ASP A 57 -1.05 -6.61 -12.71
C ASP A 57 -0.85 -5.14 -13.14
N SER A 58 -1.96 -4.47 -13.50
CA SER A 58 -1.99 -3.11 -14.04
C SER A 58 -2.78 -2.07 -13.22
N SER A 59 -3.09 -2.34 -11.95
CA SER A 59 -3.68 -1.34 -11.05
C SER A 59 -2.59 -0.64 -10.22
N VAL A 60 -2.16 0.54 -10.71
CA VAL A 60 -1.02 1.32 -10.17
C VAL A 60 -1.29 1.89 -8.75
N VAL A 61 -2.52 1.83 -8.25
CA VAL A 61 -2.89 2.30 -6.91
C VAL A 61 -3.91 1.35 -6.27
N THR A 62 -3.49 0.13 -5.93
CA THR A 62 -4.36 -0.82 -5.23
C THR A 62 -3.93 -0.96 -3.77
N ILE A 63 -4.68 -0.29 -2.91
CA ILE A 63 -4.49 -0.25 -1.46
C ILE A 63 -5.41 -1.31 -0.86
N GLY A 64 -5.06 -2.59 -0.99
CA GLY A 64 -5.87 -3.67 -0.39
C GLY A 64 -5.75 -5.02 -1.10
N ASN A 65 -5.75 -5.03 -2.44
CA ASN A 65 -5.64 -6.27 -3.22
C ASN A 65 -4.18 -6.61 -3.54
N THR A 66 -3.41 -6.92 -2.51
CA THR A 66 -2.07 -7.50 -2.67
C THR A 66 -2.09 -8.91 -2.09
N ASP A 67 -1.36 -9.85 -2.68
CA ASP A 67 -1.23 -11.21 -2.13
C ASP A 67 -0.76 -11.19 -0.67
N LEU A 68 -0.05 -10.14 -0.26
CA LEU A 68 0.35 -9.92 1.12
C LEU A 68 -0.83 -9.66 2.08
N ALA A 69 -1.89 -8.98 1.65
CA ALA A 69 -3.04 -8.67 2.50
C ALA A 69 -3.80 -9.94 2.94
N ARG A 70 -3.79 -10.98 2.08
CA ARG A 70 -4.32 -12.33 2.35
C ARG A 70 -3.41 -13.18 3.25
N LYS A 71 -2.19 -12.71 3.55
CA LYS A 71 -1.19 -13.47 4.31
C LYS A 71 -1.65 -13.74 5.75
N ARG A 72 -1.52 -15.01 6.16
CA ARG A 72 -1.86 -15.50 7.50
C ARG A 72 -0.66 -15.38 8.45
N GLY A 73 -1.01 -15.16 9.72
CA GLY A 73 -0.11 -15.20 10.86
C GLY A 73 0.62 -13.90 11.20
N SER A 74 1.51 -13.99 12.20
CA SER A 74 2.19 -12.84 12.79
C SER A 74 3.61 -13.15 13.27
N VAL A 75 4.46 -12.13 13.34
CA VAL A 75 5.84 -12.24 13.81
C VAL A 75 6.02 -11.42 15.09
N ARG A 76 6.55 -12.05 16.15
CA ARG A 76 6.91 -11.34 17.38
C ARG A 76 8.38 -10.94 17.35
N LEU A 77 8.64 -9.67 17.05
CA LEU A 77 10.01 -9.14 16.93
C LEU A 77 10.73 -9.07 18.30
N VAL A 78 10.01 -8.65 19.34
CA VAL A 78 10.52 -8.51 20.71
C VAL A 78 9.43 -8.90 21.71
N SER A 79 9.81 -9.39 22.88
CA SER A 79 8.87 -9.96 23.85
C SER A 79 7.93 -8.95 24.52
N TRP A 80 8.29 -7.66 24.54
CA TRP A 80 7.53 -6.60 25.19
C TRP A 80 6.53 -5.89 24.28
N LEU A 81 6.59 -6.16 22.97
CA LEU A 81 5.74 -5.53 21.97
C LEU A 81 4.73 -6.57 21.44
N PRO A 82 3.49 -6.16 21.09
CA PRO A 82 2.56 -7.01 20.39
C PRO A 82 3.14 -7.58 19.09
N PRO A 83 2.60 -8.70 18.58
CA PRO A 83 3.04 -9.25 17.31
C PRO A 83 2.77 -8.27 16.16
N VAL A 84 3.65 -8.28 15.16
CA VAL A 84 3.52 -7.52 13.92
C VAL A 84 2.93 -8.43 12.85
N TYR A 85 1.94 -7.94 12.12
CA TYR A 85 1.27 -8.68 11.06
C TYR A 85 1.82 -8.27 9.69
N PRO A 86 2.56 -9.14 8.96
CA PRO A 86 3.11 -8.81 7.64
C PRO A 86 2.05 -8.36 6.63
N ARG A 87 0.82 -8.88 6.74
CA ARG A 87 -0.34 -8.47 5.93
C ARG A 87 -0.69 -6.98 6.03
N ASN A 88 -0.23 -6.30 7.08
CA ASN A 88 -0.52 -4.88 7.28
C ASN A 88 0.53 -3.96 6.62
N VAL A 89 1.61 -4.50 6.04
CA VAL A 89 2.67 -3.69 5.38
C VAL A 89 2.15 -2.88 4.18
N PRO A 90 1.28 -3.39 3.29
CA PRO A 90 0.75 -2.62 2.16
C PRO A 90 0.05 -1.32 2.56
N PHE A 91 -0.57 -1.32 3.74
CA PHE A 91 -1.26 -0.16 4.31
C PHE A 91 -0.32 0.98 4.68
N ILE A 92 0.94 0.69 5.02
CA ILE A 92 1.96 1.73 5.25
C ILE A 92 2.25 2.47 3.96
N GLY A 93 2.42 1.74 2.84
CA GLY A 93 2.68 2.34 1.53
C GLY A 93 1.57 3.30 1.11
N ALA A 94 0.32 2.90 1.32
CA ALA A 94 -0.85 3.74 1.13
C ALA A 94 -0.85 5.00 2.01
N MET A 95 -0.48 4.85 3.28
CA MET A 95 -0.43 5.98 4.22
C MET A 95 0.66 6.99 3.84
N LEU A 96 1.83 6.52 3.41
CA LEU A 96 2.89 7.40 2.90
C LEU A 96 2.43 8.16 1.66
N PHE A 97 1.72 7.48 0.76
CA PHE A 97 1.12 8.15 -0.41
C PHE A 97 0.11 9.23 -0.01
N ALA A 98 -0.82 8.90 0.89
CA ALA A 98 -1.77 9.87 1.43
C ALA A 98 -1.08 11.04 2.15
N THR A 99 0.04 10.78 2.84
CA THR A 99 0.85 11.80 3.51
C THR A 99 1.46 12.77 2.50
N VAL A 100 2.03 12.27 1.39
CA VAL A 100 2.60 13.11 0.34
C VAL A 100 1.53 14.02 -0.28
N TRP A 101 0.36 13.48 -0.60
CA TRP A 101 -0.77 14.27 -1.12
C TRP A 101 -1.30 15.28 -0.11
N SER A 102 -1.51 14.87 1.14
CA SER A 102 -1.97 15.76 2.21
C SER A 102 -0.97 16.88 2.46
N THR A 103 0.34 16.58 2.43
CA THR A 103 1.40 17.58 2.53
C THR A 103 1.30 18.60 1.40
N LEU A 104 1.15 18.13 0.14
CA LEU A 104 1.00 19.00 -1.02
C LEU A 104 -0.18 19.97 -0.83
N PHE A 105 -1.36 19.46 -0.49
CA PHE A 105 -2.56 20.27 -0.30
C PHE A 105 -2.44 21.24 0.87
N ILE A 106 -2.00 20.74 2.03
CA ILE A 106 -1.85 21.56 3.24
C ILE A 106 -0.84 22.68 2.98
N VAL A 107 0.33 22.37 2.41
CA VAL A 107 1.35 23.38 2.10
C VAL A 107 0.84 24.41 1.10
N ALA A 108 0.17 23.99 0.03
CA ALA A 108 -0.40 24.90 -0.95
C ALA A 108 -1.44 25.85 -0.31
N LEU A 109 -2.33 25.33 0.53
CA LEU A 109 -3.37 26.13 1.20
C LEU A 109 -2.81 27.06 2.28
N LEU A 110 -1.73 26.64 2.93
CA LEU A 110 -1.05 27.48 3.92
C LEU A 110 -0.31 28.65 3.27
N SER A 111 -0.03 28.64 1.96
CA SER A 111 0.68 29.73 1.27
C SER A 111 0.01 31.10 1.40
N GLU A 112 -1.30 31.13 1.64
CA GLU A 112 -2.11 32.33 1.86
C GLU A 112 -2.01 32.87 3.30
N VAL A 113 -1.35 32.13 4.20
CA VAL A 113 -1.19 32.44 5.62
C VAL A 113 0.28 32.79 5.90
N ALA A 114 0.59 33.66 6.88
CA ALA A 114 1.96 34.00 7.27
C ALA A 114 2.67 32.83 8.00
N ILE A 115 2.99 31.74 7.29
CA ILE A 115 3.62 30.51 7.81
C ILE A 115 5.02 30.81 8.36
N ASP A 116 5.72 31.75 7.74
CA ASP A 116 7.12 32.11 8.00
C ASP A 116 7.33 32.58 9.45
N GLU A 117 6.43 33.42 9.95
CA GLU A 117 6.49 33.89 11.34
C GLU A 117 6.15 32.79 12.35
N ALA A 118 5.31 31.83 11.98
CA ALA A 118 4.86 30.75 12.86
C ALA A 118 5.94 29.68 13.04
N LEU A 119 6.64 29.25 11.98
CA LEU A 119 7.63 28.17 12.06
C LEU A 119 8.90 28.53 12.84
N VAL A 120 9.20 29.83 12.96
CA VAL A 120 10.34 30.34 13.76
C VAL A 120 10.04 30.31 15.26
N ARG A 121 8.76 30.27 15.65
CA ARG A 121 8.33 30.32 17.05
C ARG A 121 8.62 28.99 17.75
N PRO A 122 9.45 28.96 18.81
CA PRO A 122 9.73 27.73 19.55
C PRO A 122 8.49 27.09 20.18
N GLU A 123 7.45 27.88 20.45
CA GLU A 123 6.15 27.44 20.97
C GLU A 123 5.47 26.43 20.05
N VAL A 124 5.61 26.58 18.73
CA VAL A 124 5.06 25.63 17.74
C VAL A 124 5.73 24.27 17.91
N TRP A 125 7.05 24.23 17.96
CA TRP A 125 7.81 22.98 18.10
C TRP A 125 7.60 22.30 19.46
N LEU A 126 7.47 23.08 20.54
CA LEU A 126 7.10 22.55 21.86
C LEU A 126 5.70 21.95 21.86
N SER A 127 4.73 22.60 21.19
CA SER A 127 3.36 22.11 21.07
C SER A 127 3.31 20.81 20.25
N VAL A 128 4.03 20.76 19.12
CA VAL A 128 4.18 19.56 18.29
C VAL A 128 4.82 18.43 19.09
N GLY A 129 5.91 18.71 19.82
CA GLY A 129 6.57 17.72 20.66
C GLY A 129 5.67 17.17 21.77
N ALA A 130 4.90 18.04 22.42
CA ALA A 130 3.92 17.63 23.43
C ALA A 130 2.80 16.77 22.83
N LEU A 131 2.34 17.11 21.62
CA LEU A 131 1.31 16.38 20.91
C LEU A 131 1.77 14.98 20.51
N VAL A 132 2.94 14.89 19.86
CA VAL A 132 3.54 13.60 19.47
C VAL A 132 3.76 12.73 20.71
N SER A 133 4.27 13.31 21.79
CA SER A 133 4.47 12.58 23.05
C SER A 133 3.14 12.07 23.63
N GLY A 134 2.10 12.91 23.63
CA GLY A 134 0.76 12.54 24.08
C GLY A 134 0.18 11.38 23.26
N GLN A 135 0.25 11.48 21.93
CA GLN A 135 -0.25 10.45 21.02
C GLN A 135 0.53 9.15 21.15
N LEU A 136 1.86 9.21 21.33
CA LEU A 136 2.68 8.01 21.59
C LEU A 136 2.33 7.34 22.92
N ILE A 137 2.13 8.11 23.99
CA ILE A 137 1.74 7.59 25.30
C ILE A 137 0.35 6.93 25.25
N GLU A 138 -0.60 7.58 24.58
CA GLU A 138 -1.94 7.03 24.36
C GLU A 138 -1.86 5.74 23.53
N THR A 139 -1.13 5.75 22.42
CA THR A 139 -0.90 4.54 21.60
C THR A 139 -0.34 3.40 22.44
N TRP A 140 0.67 3.69 23.25
CA TRP A 140 1.32 2.68 24.07
C TRP A 140 0.39 2.12 25.15
N ARG A 141 -0.24 2.99 25.95
CA ARG A 141 -1.06 2.58 27.10
C ARG A 141 -2.34 1.87 26.68
N ASP A 142 -2.90 2.36 25.61
CA ASP A 142 -4.33 2.33 25.40
C ASP A 142 -4.62 1.44 24.18
N TYR A 143 -3.77 1.49 23.14
CA TYR A 143 -3.85 0.62 21.97
C TYR A 143 -3.00 -0.66 22.15
N LEU A 144 -1.71 -0.52 22.44
CA LEU A 144 -0.78 -1.67 22.54
C LEU A 144 -0.97 -2.44 23.85
N ARG A 145 -0.82 -1.77 25.00
CA ARG A 145 -0.96 -2.41 26.32
C ARG A 145 -2.41 -2.71 26.70
N GLY A 146 -3.35 -1.93 26.15
CA GLY A 146 -4.78 -2.10 26.37
C GLY A 146 -5.42 -3.23 25.55
N GLY A 147 -4.68 -3.87 24.63
CA GLY A 147 -5.18 -4.99 23.82
C GLY A 147 -6.10 -4.60 22.66
N ARG A 148 -6.47 -3.31 22.51
CA ARG A 148 -7.34 -2.84 21.42
C ARG A 148 -6.83 -3.18 20.02
N TYR A 149 -5.52 -3.37 19.87
CA TYR A 149 -4.93 -3.79 18.60
C TYR A 149 -5.53 -5.11 18.08
N GLU A 150 -5.99 -6.02 18.94
CA GLU A 150 -6.53 -7.34 18.55
C GLU A 150 -7.87 -7.24 17.81
N GLU A 151 -8.69 -6.25 18.18
CA GLU A 151 -10.05 -6.06 17.64
C GLU A 151 -10.10 -5.02 16.51
N THR A 152 -9.00 -4.31 16.27
CA THR A 152 -8.95 -3.21 15.31
C THR A 152 -8.41 -3.70 13.96
N SER A 153 -9.05 -3.31 12.87
CA SER A 153 -8.55 -3.55 11.50
C SER A 153 -7.56 -2.45 11.08
N PRO A 154 -6.62 -2.72 10.15
CA PRO A 154 -5.70 -1.68 9.67
C PRO A 154 -6.44 -0.48 9.05
N TYR A 155 -7.61 -0.68 8.43
CA TYR A 155 -8.47 0.39 7.92
C TYR A 155 -9.00 1.30 9.04
N ALA A 156 -9.51 0.72 10.13
CA ALA A 156 -10.04 1.49 11.25
C ALA A 156 -8.95 2.38 11.92
N VAL A 157 -7.69 1.93 11.91
CA VAL A 157 -6.56 2.74 12.40
C VAL A 157 -6.32 3.98 11.53
N ILE A 158 -6.51 3.85 10.22
CA ILE A 158 -6.23 4.90 9.23
C ILE A 158 -7.38 5.91 9.10
N GLU A 159 -8.61 5.45 9.33
CA GLU A 159 -9.83 6.23 9.16
C GLU A 159 -9.80 7.56 9.92
N THR A 160 -9.35 7.55 11.17
CA THR A 160 -9.34 8.74 12.02
C THR A 160 -8.39 9.84 11.49
N PRO A 161 -7.09 9.56 11.26
CA PRO A 161 -6.19 10.52 10.61
C PRO A 161 -6.68 10.99 9.24
N ALA A 162 -7.22 10.08 8.42
CA ALA A 162 -7.73 10.43 7.09
C ALA A 162 -8.90 11.43 7.19
N ARG A 163 -9.83 11.21 8.13
CA ARG A 163 -10.96 12.11 8.39
C ARG A 163 -10.49 13.48 8.89
N GLN A 164 -9.52 13.52 9.80
CA GLN A 164 -8.93 14.77 10.28
C GLN A 164 -8.26 15.56 9.15
N ALA A 165 -7.52 14.86 8.28
CA ALA A 165 -6.88 15.48 7.12
C ALA A 165 -7.90 16.02 6.12
N PHE A 166 -8.92 15.24 5.80
CA PHE A 166 -10.00 15.66 4.91
C PHE A 166 -10.72 16.90 5.46
N PHE A 167 -11.08 16.87 6.75
CA PHE A 167 -11.71 18.01 7.42
C PHE A 167 -10.81 19.25 7.38
N LEU A 168 -9.52 19.10 7.67
CA LEU A 168 -8.57 20.20 7.64
C LEU A 168 -8.42 20.79 6.24
N ILE A 169 -8.17 19.95 5.23
CA ILE A 169 -8.01 20.38 3.84
C ILE A 169 -9.27 21.12 3.39
N PHE A 170 -10.46 20.60 3.71
CA PHE A 170 -11.73 21.24 3.37
C PHE A 170 -11.92 22.60 4.04
N VAL A 171 -11.64 22.72 5.34
CA VAL A 171 -11.70 23.99 6.07
C VAL A 171 -10.72 25.00 5.49
N LEU A 172 -9.47 24.60 5.26
CA LEU A 172 -8.44 25.45 4.67
C LEU A 172 -8.83 25.93 3.27
N PHE A 173 -9.41 25.05 2.45
CA PHE A 173 -9.91 25.39 1.12
C PHE A 173 -11.03 26.44 1.17
N ILE A 174 -11.99 26.31 2.10
CA ILE A 174 -13.06 27.31 2.28
C ILE A 174 -12.51 28.66 2.77
N VAL A 175 -11.56 28.63 3.72
CA VAL A 175 -10.94 29.85 4.26
C VAL A 175 -10.14 30.58 3.19
N ALA A 176 -9.47 29.85 2.29
CA ALA A 176 -8.73 30.43 1.18
C ALA A 176 -9.65 31.10 0.12
N GLU A 177 -10.89 30.60 -0.06
CA GLU A 177 -11.76 31.02 -1.18
C GLU A 177 -12.87 32.04 -0.79
N ALA A 178 -13.21 32.22 0.49
CA ALA A 178 -14.46 32.91 0.89
C ALA A 178 -14.30 34.23 1.69
N SER A 179 -15.13 35.23 1.33
CA SER A 179 -15.42 36.41 2.18
C SER A 179 -16.54 36.11 3.20
N GLY A 180 -16.36 36.55 4.45
CA GLY A 180 -16.82 35.88 5.68
C GLY A 180 -18.33 35.69 5.97
N ALA A 181 -19.28 36.23 5.21
CA ALA A 181 -20.72 36.08 5.51
C ALA A 181 -21.37 34.86 4.85
N ILE A 182 -20.87 34.43 3.69
CA ILE A 182 -21.34 33.23 2.98
C ILE A 182 -20.86 31.95 3.69
N VAL A 183 -19.73 32.06 4.39
CA VAL A 183 -19.08 31.00 5.17
C VAL A 183 -20.00 30.44 6.26
N LEU A 184 -20.74 31.28 6.98
CA LEU A 184 -21.59 30.81 8.09
C LEU A 184 -22.85 30.09 7.58
N ALA A 185 -23.45 30.55 6.49
CA ALA A 185 -24.64 29.93 5.89
C ALA A 185 -24.30 28.60 5.19
N ALA A 186 -23.15 28.53 4.51
CA ALA A 186 -22.63 27.30 3.93
C ALA A 186 -22.16 26.32 5.01
N PHE A 187 -21.52 26.79 6.08
CA PHE A 187 -21.16 26.00 7.25
C PHE A 187 -22.38 25.39 7.94
N VAL A 188 -23.47 26.15 8.13
CA VAL A 188 -24.71 25.64 8.72
C VAL A 188 -25.42 24.67 7.77
N ALA A 189 -25.41 24.89 6.45
CA ALA A 189 -26.01 23.99 5.48
C ALA A 189 -25.22 22.67 5.32
N VAL A 190 -23.90 22.74 5.27
CA VAL A 190 -23.00 21.56 5.22
C VAL A 190 -23.02 20.82 6.54
N LYS A 191 -22.99 21.52 7.68
CA LYS A 191 -23.16 20.90 8.99
C LYS A 191 -24.53 20.25 9.14
N LEU A 192 -25.63 20.87 8.67
CA LEU A 192 -26.95 20.24 8.67
C LEU A 192 -27.03 19.04 7.72
N LEU A 193 -26.30 19.04 6.60
CA LEU A 193 -26.17 17.88 5.71
C LEU A 193 -25.34 16.75 6.33
N VAL A 194 -24.30 17.08 7.10
CA VAL A 194 -23.45 16.13 7.85
C VAL A 194 -24.17 15.59 9.08
N ASP A 195 -24.90 16.43 9.81
CA ASP A 195 -25.72 16.02 10.95
C ASP A 195 -26.93 15.21 10.47
N TRP A 196 -27.49 15.53 9.29
CA TRP A 196 -28.51 14.72 8.61
C TRP A 196 -27.93 13.42 8.05
N SER A 197 -26.69 13.39 7.57
CA SER A 197 -26.02 12.15 7.15
C SER A 197 -25.60 11.29 8.33
N ALA A 198 -25.22 11.86 9.47
CA ALA A 198 -24.94 11.15 10.71
C ALA A 198 -26.23 10.62 11.34
N PHE A 199 -27.31 11.42 11.36
CA PHE A 199 -28.65 11.02 11.79
C PHE A 199 -29.25 9.95 10.87
N ARG A 200 -28.98 9.99 9.56
CA ARG A 200 -29.42 8.97 8.59
C ARG A 200 -28.50 7.74 8.57
N ALA A 201 -27.21 7.87 8.88
CA ALA A 201 -26.32 6.73 9.09
C ALA A 201 -26.69 5.95 10.37
N THR A 202 -27.26 6.62 11.37
CA THR A 202 -27.88 5.94 12.52
C THR A 202 -29.30 5.42 12.24
N ASN A 203 -30.03 5.95 11.24
CA ASN A 203 -31.44 5.62 10.96
C ASN A 203 -31.74 5.19 9.50
N GLY A 204 -30.80 4.55 8.80
CA GLY A 204 -31.01 3.89 7.50
C GLY A 204 -30.97 4.81 6.26
N GLY A 205 -29.91 4.65 5.44
CA GLY A 205 -29.90 5.08 4.03
C GLY A 205 -28.56 5.67 3.55
N GLY A 206 -27.59 4.79 3.24
CA GLY A 206 -26.32 5.17 2.61
C GLY A 206 -26.48 5.58 1.14
N GLY A 207 -25.69 6.56 0.68
CA GLY A 207 -25.66 7.03 -0.71
C GLY A 207 -24.24 6.97 -1.27
N ARG A 208 -24.14 6.63 -2.57
CA ARG A 208 -22.98 6.20 -3.39
C ARG A 208 -21.63 6.96 -3.31
N LEU A 209 -21.52 8.06 -2.56
CA LEU A 209 -20.24 8.78 -2.40
C LEU A 209 -19.46 8.36 -1.14
N THR A 210 -20.11 7.66 -0.20
CA THR A 210 -19.46 7.16 1.04
C THR A 210 -18.84 5.78 0.90
N GLY A 211 -19.23 4.98 -0.10
CA GLY A 211 -18.69 3.62 -0.33
C GLY A 211 -17.22 3.56 -0.74
N TRP A 212 -16.60 4.70 -1.08
CA TRP A 212 -15.17 4.78 -1.39
C TRP A 212 -14.30 5.01 -0.14
N LEU A 213 -14.87 5.50 0.97
CA LEU A 213 -14.14 5.81 2.22
C LEU A 213 -14.57 4.96 3.41
N SER A 214 -15.80 4.46 3.40
CA SER A 214 -16.26 3.42 4.30
C SER A 214 -15.96 2.10 3.61
N GLY A 215 -15.07 1.30 4.20
CA GLY A 215 -15.02 -0.11 3.85
C GLY A 215 -16.42 -0.72 3.95
N PRO A 216 -16.68 -1.81 3.22
CA PRO A 216 -17.97 -2.47 3.23
C PRO A 216 -18.29 -2.93 4.67
N ASP A 217 -19.35 -2.38 5.23
CA ASP A 217 -20.03 -2.94 6.38
C ASP A 217 -21.27 -3.64 5.81
N GLY A 218 -21.37 -4.94 6.12
CA GLY A 218 -22.36 -5.88 5.58
C GLY A 218 -23.81 -5.37 5.63
N GLU A 219 -24.51 -5.70 4.56
CA GLU A 219 -25.85 -5.21 4.24
C GLU A 219 -26.98 -5.83 5.09
N ASP A 220 -28.12 -5.13 5.05
CA ASP A 220 -29.48 -5.69 4.99
C ASP A 220 -30.10 -6.39 6.22
N GLU A 221 -30.65 -5.57 7.11
CA GLU A 221 -31.97 -5.87 7.69
C GLU A 221 -33.03 -4.97 7.04
N SER A 222 -33.65 -5.42 5.95
CA SER A 222 -35.07 -5.14 5.76
C SER A 222 -35.79 -6.15 4.87
N ASN A 223 -36.86 -6.71 5.45
CA ASN A 223 -37.98 -7.44 4.86
C ASN A 223 -37.79 -8.90 4.46
N GLU A 224 -38.17 -9.78 5.37
CA GLU A 224 -39.31 -10.66 5.11
C GLU A 224 -40.14 -10.82 6.38
N THR A 225 -41.30 -10.18 6.38
CA THR A 225 -42.38 -10.50 7.31
C THR A 225 -43.10 -11.69 6.72
N ASP A 226 -42.88 -12.88 7.27
CA ASP A 226 -43.93 -13.90 7.23
C ASP A 226 -43.91 -14.73 8.52
N GLU A 227 -45.08 -14.75 9.15
CA GLU A 227 -45.38 -15.54 10.32
C GLU A 227 -45.26 -17.04 9.98
N THR A 228 -44.71 -17.83 10.90
CA THR A 228 -45.37 -18.96 11.59
C THR A 228 -44.43 -20.14 11.82
N ASP A 229 -44.51 -20.64 13.06
CA ASP A 229 -44.28 -22.00 13.53
C ASP A 229 -42.92 -22.33 14.16
N GLY A 230 -43.03 -22.77 15.41
CA GLY A 230 -41.91 -22.94 16.30
C GLY A 230 -41.23 -24.28 16.13
N THR A 231 -39.92 -24.31 16.34
CA THR A 231 -39.30 -25.48 16.98
C THR A 231 -37.98 -25.09 17.64
N ASP A 232 -37.90 -25.51 18.90
CA ASP A 232 -36.77 -25.59 19.80
C ASP A 232 -35.41 -25.88 19.12
N LYS A 233 -34.50 -24.90 19.14
CA LYS A 233 -33.04 -25.09 19.08
C LYS A 233 -32.35 -24.00 19.91
N THR A 234 -32.11 -24.32 21.18
CA THR A 234 -30.92 -23.84 21.87
C THR A 234 -29.70 -24.40 21.16
N ASP A 235 -28.89 -23.55 20.53
CA ASP A 235 -27.42 -23.59 20.49
C ASP A 235 -26.90 -22.53 19.50
N GLU A 236 -25.75 -21.95 19.89
CA GLU A 236 -24.83 -21.12 19.10
C GLU A 236 -25.21 -19.64 18.87
N ILE A 237 -24.62 -18.82 19.74
CA ILE A 237 -24.41 -17.38 19.55
C ILE A 237 -23.50 -17.22 18.33
N GLY A 238 -24.05 -16.67 17.24
CA GLY A 238 -23.26 -16.19 16.10
C GLY A 238 -22.39 -15.00 16.51
N GLU A 239 -21.11 -15.25 16.74
CA GLU A 239 -20.08 -14.20 16.83
C GLU A 239 -19.67 -13.80 15.41
N ASN A 240 -20.30 -12.76 14.89
CA ASN A 240 -19.87 -12.09 13.67
C ASN A 240 -18.49 -11.45 13.87
N GLY A 241 -17.48 -12.10 13.30
CA GLY A 241 -16.08 -11.71 13.32
C GLY A 241 -15.27 -12.89 12.82
N GLU A 242 -15.48 -13.27 11.56
CA GLU A 242 -14.88 -14.44 10.94
C GLU A 242 -13.37 -14.45 11.14
N ARG A 243 -12.91 -15.23 12.12
CA ARG A 243 -11.52 -15.66 12.18
C ARG A 243 -11.36 -16.58 10.99
N LEU A 244 -10.51 -16.19 10.04
CA LEU A 244 -10.07 -17.04 8.93
C LEU A 244 -9.95 -18.48 9.43
N GLU A 245 -10.78 -19.38 8.87
CA GLU A 245 -10.88 -20.74 9.38
C GLU A 245 -9.48 -21.39 9.43
N PRO A 246 -9.13 -22.11 10.52
CA PRO A 246 -7.82 -22.74 10.62
C PRO A 246 -7.60 -23.71 9.45
N LEU A 247 -6.58 -23.46 8.64
CA LEU A 247 -6.20 -24.38 7.57
C LEU A 247 -5.69 -25.69 8.19
N SER A 248 -6.43 -26.78 7.96
CA SER A 248 -6.09 -28.10 8.49
C SER A 248 -4.95 -28.74 7.69
N VAL A 249 -3.71 -28.61 8.17
CA VAL A 249 -2.56 -29.30 7.54
C VAL A 249 -2.57 -30.79 7.91
N PRO A 250 -2.37 -31.70 6.95
CA PRO A 250 -2.23 -33.14 7.24
C PRO A 250 -1.15 -33.41 8.29
N ALA A 251 -1.47 -34.25 9.27
CA ALA A 251 -0.53 -34.60 10.35
C ALA A 251 0.57 -35.54 9.83
N GLY A 252 1.82 -35.07 9.80
CA GLY A 252 2.95 -35.88 9.35
C GLY A 252 4.17 -35.05 8.95
N LYS A 253 5.25 -35.74 8.55
CA LYS A 253 6.33 -35.09 7.81
C LYS A 253 5.92 -34.99 6.34
N PRO A 254 6.23 -33.88 5.63
CA PRO A 254 5.96 -33.78 4.20
C PRO A 254 6.80 -34.80 3.44
N ASP A 255 6.25 -35.29 2.33
CA ASP A 255 6.95 -36.19 1.41
C ASP A 255 8.04 -35.46 0.64
N ALA A 256 7.76 -34.20 0.29
CA ALA A 256 8.69 -33.28 -0.36
C ALA A 256 8.59 -31.88 0.22
N ARG A 257 9.72 -31.16 0.22
CA ARG A 257 9.82 -29.76 0.62
C ARG A 257 10.70 -29.03 -0.37
N VAL A 258 10.19 -27.95 -0.94
CA VAL A 258 10.97 -27.09 -1.83
C VAL A 258 10.74 -25.63 -1.45
N SER A 259 11.83 -24.93 -1.11
CA SER A 259 11.81 -23.51 -0.76
C SER A 259 12.01 -22.62 -1.97
N THR A 260 11.51 -21.39 -1.89
CA THR A 260 11.79 -20.37 -2.90
C THR A 260 13.23 -19.87 -2.82
N HIS A 261 13.79 -19.49 -3.96
CA HIS A 261 15.12 -18.90 -4.04
C HIS A 261 15.07 -17.41 -3.70
N THR A 262 15.36 -17.08 -2.43
CA THR A 262 15.30 -15.71 -1.88
C THR A 262 16.02 -14.66 -2.74
N PRO A 263 17.25 -14.87 -3.26
CA PRO A 263 17.92 -13.86 -4.08
C PRO A 263 17.16 -13.52 -5.37
N THR A 264 16.52 -14.50 -6.01
CA THR A 264 15.69 -14.25 -7.19
C THR A 264 14.47 -13.42 -6.79
N VAL A 265 13.77 -13.78 -5.70
CA VAL A 265 12.60 -13.03 -5.22
C VAL A 265 12.95 -11.57 -4.92
N VAL A 266 14.08 -11.32 -4.24
CA VAL A 266 14.52 -9.96 -3.91
C VAL A 266 14.76 -9.15 -5.20
N LEU A 267 15.47 -9.73 -6.18
CA LEU A 267 15.74 -9.04 -7.44
C LEU A 267 14.45 -8.82 -8.25
N THR A 268 13.52 -9.78 -8.25
CA THR A 268 12.18 -9.63 -8.85
C THR A 268 11.42 -8.48 -8.20
N GLY A 269 11.37 -8.42 -6.87
CA GLY A 269 10.70 -7.35 -6.13
C GLY A 269 11.30 -5.97 -6.41
N ILE A 270 12.63 -5.86 -6.48
CA ILE A 270 13.32 -4.60 -6.83
C ILE A 270 12.97 -4.17 -8.25
N LEU A 271 13.11 -5.06 -9.24
CA LEU A 271 12.84 -4.72 -10.64
C LEU A 271 11.37 -4.39 -10.87
N HIS A 272 10.45 -5.19 -10.31
CA HIS A 272 9.03 -4.92 -10.34
C HIS A 272 8.74 -3.52 -9.77
N THR A 273 9.32 -3.19 -8.60
CA THR A 273 9.15 -1.88 -7.96
C THR A 273 9.72 -0.73 -8.80
N LEU A 274 10.90 -0.91 -9.40
CA LEU A 274 11.55 0.13 -10.20
C LEU A 274 10.84 0.39 -11.54
N VAL A 275 10.21 -0.63 -12.10
CA VAL A 275 9.56 -0.54 -13.41
C VAL A 275 8.11 -0.08 -13.29
N LYS A 276 7.35 -0.62 -12.33
CA LYS A 276 5.91 -0.36 -12.20
C LYS A 276 5.61 0.84 -11.30
N PRO A 277 5.76 0.81 -9.96
CA PRO A 277 5.38 1.93 -9.13
C PRO A 277 6.38 3.10 -9.19
N ALA A 278 7.69 2.88 -9.26
CA ALA A 278 8.66 3.96 -9.10
C ALA A 278 8.47 5.16 -10.05
N PRO A 279 8.22 4.99 -11.37
CA PRO A 279 8.06 6.12 -12.28
C PRO A 279 6.88 7.02 -11.93
N PHE A 280 5.74 6.43 -11.53
CA PHE A 280 4.53 7.18 -11.16
C PHE A 280 4.70 7.93 -9.84
N TYR A 281 5.21 7.24 -8.81
CA TYR A 281 5.36 7.84 -7.48
C TYR A 281 6.49 8.86 -7.44
N THR A 282 7.56 8.67 -8.21
CA THR A 282 8.64 9.65 -8.35
C THR A 282 8.11 10.97 -8.90
N GLY A 283 7.26 10.93 -9.93
CA GLY A 283 6.62 12.13 -10.47
C GLY A 283 5.82 12.90 -9.42
N ILE A 284 4.98 12.22 -8.65
CA ILE A 284 4.15 12.83 -7.59
C ILE A 284 5.01 13.43 -6.48
N VAL A 285 6.03 12.70 -6.01
CA VAL A 285 6.93 13.21 -4.97
C VAL A 285 7.71 14.43 -5.46
N ILE A 286 8.13 14.45 -6.73
CA ILE A 286 8.80 15.62 -7.33
C ILE A 286 7.85 16.83 -7.37
N VAL A 287 6.57 16.64 -7.73
CA VAL A 287 5.57 17.73 -7.69
C VAL A 287 5.42 18.26 -6.26
N ALA A 288 5.16 17.37 -5.30
CA ALA A 288 4.95 17.75 -3.90
C ALA A 288 6.20 18.45 -3.32
N TRP A 289 7.38 17.91 -3.60
CA TRP A 289 8.67 18.52 -3.23
C TRP A 289 8.81 19.93 -3.81
N PHE A 290 8.55 20.09 -5.12
CA PHE A 290 8.68 21.37 -5.79
C PHE A 290 7.69 22.42 -5.26
N ILE A 291 6.42 22.06 -5.10
CA ILE A 291 5.40 22.95 -4.51
C ILE A 291 5.82 23.34 -3.10
N THR A 292 6.29 22.38 -2.30
CA THR A 292 6.73 22.63 -0.93
C THR A 292 7.92 23.59 -0.89
N LEU A 293 8.89 23.43 -1.79
CA LEU A 293 10.00 24.37 -1.94
C LEU A 293 9.54 25.75 -2.41
N ALA A 294 8.60 25.83 -3.35
CA ALA A 294 8.11 27.11 -3.85
C ALA A 294 7.38 27.92 -2.75
N VAL A 295 6.62 27.23 -1.88
CA VAL A 295 5.86 27.89 -0.82
C VAL A 295 6.73 28.16 0.42
N LEU A 296 7.44 27.15 0.94
CA LEU A 296 8.21 27.26 2.19
C LEU A 296 9.66 27.70 1.97
N GLY A 297 10.22 27.54 0.77
CA GLY A 297 11.62 27.86 0.48
C GLY A 297 11.89 29.35 0.48
N ASP A 298 10.98 30.16 -0.08
CA ASP A 298 11.11 31.62 -0.12
C ASP A 298 10.85 32.28 1.23
N ALA A 299 10.10 31.61 2.13
CA ALA A 299 9.89 32.02 3.51
C ALA A 299 11.16 31.95 4.38
N ALA A 300 12.18 31.23 3.92
CA ALA A 300 13.38 30.97 4.69
C ALA A 300 14.32 32.19 4.70
N SER A 301 14.34 32.93 5.80
CA SER A 301 15.24 34.07 6.01
C SER A 301 16.39 33.76 6.99
N GLY A 302 17.49 34.54 6.90
CA GLY A 302 18.64 34.40 7.80
C GLY A 302 19.30 33.02 7.77
N GLY A 303 19.58 32.43 8.94
CA GLY A 303 20.27 31.14 9.07
C GLY A 303 19.48 29.92 8.56
N PHE A 304 18.16 30.06 8.33
CA PHE A 304 17.31 28.98 7.85
C PHE A 304 17.15 28.94 6.33
N ALA A 305 17.63 29.96 5.61
CA ALA A 305 17.54 30.09 4.15
C ALA A 305 18.06 28.87 3.39
N VAL A 306 19.06 28.17 3.95
CA VAL A 306 19.64 26.95 3.37
C VAL A 306 19.12 25.69 4.06
N ALA A 307 18.95 25.72 5.39
CA ALA A 307 18.59 24.54 6.17
C ALA A 307 17.18 24.02 5.83
N LEU A 308 16.20 24.91 5.63
CA LEU A 308 14.81 24.52 5.39
C LEU A 308 14.62 23.86 4.00
N PRO A 309 15.10 24.43 2.88
CA PRO A 309 15.05 23.76 1.57
C PRO A 309 15.79 22.41 1.55
N VAL A 310 16.92 22.32 2.24
CA VAL A 310 17.69 21.06 2.35
C VAL A 310 16.89 20.03 3.13
N ALA A 311 16.24 20.41 4.23
CA ALA A 311 15.40 19.52 5.02
C ALA A 311 14.19 19.01 4.22
N ILE A 312 13.49 19.90 3.49
CA ILE A 312 12.37 19.53 2.60
C ILE A 312 12.82 18.54 1.53
N SER A 313 13.99 18.78 0.93
CA SER A 313 14.54 17.91 -0.12
C SER A 313 14.94 16.54 0.42
N PHE A 314 15.55 16.49 1.61
CA PHE A 314 15.88 15.24 2.28
C PHE A 314 14.62 14.46 2.66
N LEU A 315 13.58 15.15 3.15
CA LEU A 315 12.30 14.53 3.50
C LEU A 315 11.61 13.92 2.28
N ALA A 316 11.57 14.63 1.15
CA ALA A 316 11.01 14.11 -0.10
C ALA A 316 11.75 12.87 -0.60
N LEU A 317 13.10 12.90 -0.57
CA LEU A 317 13.92 11.76 -0.95
C LEU A 317 13.70 10.57 0.00
N ALA A 318 13.63 10.82 1.30
CA ALA A 318 13.38 9.79 2.31
C ALA A 318 11.98 9.17 2.14
N ALA A 319 10.96 9.98 1.84
CA ALA A 319 9.61 9.49 1.58
C ALA A 319 9.56 8.60 0.33
N LEU A 320 10.21 9.00 -0.76
CA LEU A 320 10.31 8.19 -1.98
C LEU A 320 11.05 6.88 -1.71
N ALA A 321 12.24 6.95 -1.11
CA ALA A 321 13.04 5.77 -0.79
C ALA A 321 12.31 4.81 0.16
N GLY A 322 11.62 5.34 1.18
CA GLY A 322 10.80 4.57 2.11
C GLY A 322 9.64 3.86 1.41
N TYR A 323 8.91 4.56 0.53
CA TYR A 323 7.83 3.97 -0.26
C TYR A 323 8.33 2.84 -1.18
N LEU A 324 9.41 3.06 -1.93
CA LEU A 324 9.99 2.03 -2.81
C LEU A 324 10.51 0.82 -2.01
N THR A 325 11.08 1.07 -0.84
CA THR A 325 11.52 0.00 0.06
C THR A 325 10.33 -0.83 0.54
N LEU A 326 9.21 -0.19 0.90
CA LEU A 326 8.00 -0.89 1.31
C LEU A 326 7.43 -1.75 0.18
N LYS A 327 7.35 -1.22 -1.06
CA LYS A 327 6.89 -2.02 -2.22
C LYS A 327 7.78 -3.22 -2.51
N THR A 328 9.09 -3.06 -2.38
CA THR A 328 10.02 -4.19 -2.48
C THR A 328 9.80 -5.19 -1.35
N LEU A 329 9.61 -4.70 -0.12
CA LEU A 329 9.37 -5.53 1.06
C LEU A 329 8.03 -6.28 0.98
N GLU A 330 6.99 -5.68 0.41
CA GLU A 330 5.70 -6.34 0.16
C GLU A 330 5.90 -7.61 -0.67
N HIS A 331 6.65 -7.51 -1.78
CA HIS A 331 6.95 -8.64 -2.65
C HIS A 331 7.80 -9.71 -1.94
N ILE A 332 8.84 -9.29 -1.20
CA ILE A 332 9.71 -10.20 -0.44
C ILE A 332 8.91 -10.95 0.61
N LEU A 333 8.10 -10.24 1.41
CA LEU A 333 7.27 -10.86 2.45
C LEU A 333 6.25 -11.82 1.86
N SER A 334 5.79 -11.61 0.64
CA SER A 334 4.79 -12.47 0.00
C SER A 334 5.40 -13.78 -0.51
N HIS A 335 6.61 -13.74 -1.09
CA HIS A 335 7.14 -14.88 -1.86
C HIS A 335 8.41 -15.53 -1.26
N ALA A 336 9.28 -14.73 -0.64
CA ALA A 336 10.58 -15.22 -0.16
C ALA A 336 10.54 -16.23 0.99
N PRO A 337 9.59 -16.15 1.95
CA PRO A 337 9.53 -17.13 3.05
C PRO A 337 8.76 -18.41 2.71
N LEU A 338 8.19 -18.51 1.50
CA LEU A 338 7.35 -19.63 1.10
C LEU A 338 8.17 -20.92 0.89
N GLU A 339 7.66 -22.00 1.47
CA GLU A 339 8.10 -23.37 1.26
C GLU A 339 6.91 -24.21 0.81
N TYR A 340 7.02 -24.82 -0.36
CA TYR A 340 6.03 -25.71 -0.92
C TYR A 340 6.23 -27.11 -0.34
N ARG A 341 5.20 -27.62 0.32
CA ARG A 341 5.21 -28.93 0.99
C ARG A 341 4.18 -29.83 0.36
N ARG A 342 4.61 -31.02 -0.07
CA ARG A 342 3.70 -32.08 -0.52
C ARG A 342 3.33 -32.99 0.65
N TYR A 343 2.04 -33.26 0.76
CA TYR A 343 1.46 -34.26 1.65
C TYR A 343 0.53 -35.16 0.84
N ASP A 344 0.98 -36.35 0.48
CA ASP A 344 0.25 -37.30 -0.37
C ASP A 344 -0.26 -36.64 -1.68
N ASP A 345 -1.56 -36.31 -1.73
CA ASP A 345 -2.27 -35.68 -2.85
C ASP A 345 -2.53 -34.18 -2.65
N ARG A 346 -1.88 -33.53 -1.68
CA ARG A 346 -2.08 -32.10 -1.37
C ARG A 346 -0.78 -31.33 -1.44
N LEU A 347 -0.85 -30.15 -2.04
CA LEU A 347 0.18 -29.12 -2.00
C LEU A 347 -0.19 -28.09 -0.94
N VAL A 348 0.75 -27.80 -0.04
CA VAL A 348 0.60 -26.78 1.01
C VAL A 348 1.70 -25.75 0.86
N ALA A 349 1.33 -24.48 0.68
CA ALA A 349 2.29 -23.38 0.79
C ALA A 349 2.43 -22.99 2.25
N TYR A 350 3.63 -23.15 2.79
CA TYR A 350 3.95 -22.89 4.18
C TYR A 350 4.90 -21.71 4.31
N ASP A 351 4.55 -20.75 5.15
CA ASP A 351 5.42 -19.61 5.43
C ASP A 351 6.40 -19.93 6.57
N THR A 352 7.69 -19.93 6.26
CA THR A 352 8.73 -20.28 7.24
C THR A 352 9.07 -19.17 8.23
N TRP A 353 8.74 -17.90 7.94
CA TRP A 353 9.02 -16.78 8.85
C TRP A 353 7.91 -16.61 9.88
N VAL A 354 6.68 -16.93 9.50
CA VAL A 354 5.49 -16.84 10.34
C VAL A 354 5.11 -18.20 10.94
N GLU A 355 5.69 -19.29 10.43
CA GLU A 355 5.41 -20.66 10.85
C GLU A 355 3.95 -21.09 10.64
N GLU A 356 3.28 -20.53 9.64
CA GLU A 356 1.86 -20.79 9.35
C GLU A 356 1.61 -21.21 7.89
N PRO A 357 0.70 -22.18 7.65
CA PRO A 357 0.21 -22.50 6.31
C PRO A 357 -0.56 -21.31 5.73
N GLN A 358 -0.29 -20.98 4.48
CA GLN A 358 -0.90 -19.85 3.79
C GLN A 358 -2.10 -20.29 2.94
N TRP A 359 -1.94 -21.40 2.23
CA TRP A 359 -3.00 -22.04 1.46
C TRP A 359 -2.69 -23.53 1.24
N GLN A 360 -3.72 -24.29 0.90
CA GLN A 360 -3.62 -25.70 0.55
C GLN A 360 -4.50 -26.00 -0.66
N ILE A 361 -4.07 -26.93 -1.52
CA ILE A 361 -4.86 -27.37 -2.66
C ILE A 361 -4.57 -28.83 -2.99
N PRO A 362 -5.57 -29.64 -3.39
CA PRO A 362 -5.33 -30.96 -3.98
C PRO A 362 -4.55 -30.87 -5.29
N LEU A 363 -3.62 -31.81 -5.54
CA LEU A 363 -2.79 -31.79 -6.74
C LEU A 363 -3.61 -31.91 -8.04
N HIS A 364 -4.73 -32.63 -8.00
CA HIS A 364 -5.62 -32.80 -9.16
C HIS A 364 -6.39 -31.52 -9.54
N GLU A 365 -6.38 -30.49 -8.69
CA GLU A 365 -6.95 -29.17 -8.99
C GLU A 365 -5.92 -28.19 -9.57
N ILE A 366 -4.66 -28.61 -9.70
CA ILE A 366 -3.60 -27.81 -10.34
C ILE A 366 -3.61 -28.11 -11.85
N ARG A 367 -3.82 -27.08 -12.66
CA ARG A 367 -4.00 -27.17 -14.11
C ARG A 367 -3.18 -26.11 -14.83
N ASP A 368 -3.04 -26.28 -16.15
CA ASP A 368 -2.43 -25.32 -17.07
C ASP A 368 -1.12 -24.72 -16.56
N VAL A 369 -0.19 -25.60 -16.17
CA VAL A 369 1.08 -25.15 -15.60
C VAL A 369 2.02 -24.70 -16.72
N SER A 370 2.32 -23.41 -16.76
CA SER A 370 3.21 -22.79 -17.74
C SER A 370 4.44 -22.14 -17.09
N LEU A 371 5.51 -22.01 -17.86
CA LEU A 371 6.72 -21.31 -17.42
C LEU A 371 6.56 -19.80 -17.61
N VAL A 372 6.88 -19.02 -16.56
CA VAL A 372 6.93 -17.56 -16.67
C VAL A 372 8.20 -17.14 -17.42
N ALA A 373 8.05 -16.89 -18.72
CA ALA A 373 9.17 -16.62 -19.62
C ALA A 373 9.70 -15.19 -19.56
N ASP A 374 8.96 -14.21 -19.02
CA ASP A 374 9.31 -12.78 -19.10
C ASP A 374 10.08 -12.24 -17.86
N ARG A 375 10.68 -13.15 -17.06
CA ARG A 375 11.47 -12.81 -15.86
C ARG A 375 12.97 -12.81 -16.10
N TYR A 376 13.59 -11.63 -15.97
CA TYR A 376 15.04 -11.48 -16.02
C TYR A 376 15.76 -12.13 -14.82
N PRO A 377 15.29 -11.99 -13.56
CA PRO A 377 15.96 -12.59 -12.40
C PRO A 377 16.11 -14.11 -12.50
N ASP A 378 15.11 -14.77 -13.08
CA ASP A 378 15.11 -16.21 -13.32
C ASP A 378 16.26 -16.65 -14.25
N ARG A 379 16.64 -15.81 -15.21
CA ARG A 379 17.80 -16.07 -16.07
C ARG A 379 19.15 -15.76 -15.41
N VAL A 380 19.18 -14.81 -14.47
CA VAL A 380 20.40 -14.41 -13.76
C VAL A 380 20.83 -15.48 -12.76
N TYR A 381 19.86 -16.02 -12.02
CA TYR A 381 20.10 -17.02 -10.98
C TYR A 381 19.84 -18.46 -11.44
N ASP A 382 19.50 -18.63 -12.72
CA ASP A 382 19.06 -19.90 -13.29
C ASP A 382 17.95 -20.57 -12.46
N THR A 383 16.95 -19.77 -12.10
CA THR A 383 15.73 -20.24 -11.44
C THR A 383 14.57 -20.29 -12.42
N ARG A 384 13.49 -20.98 -12.05
CA ARG A 384 12.23 -21.00 -12.80
C ARG A 384 11.08 -20.64 -11.89
N THR A 385 10.21 -19.78 -12.38
CA THR A 385 8.90 -19.50 -11.81
C THR A 385 7.85 -20.13 -12.72
N LEU A 386 6.94 -20.90 -12.14
CA LEU A 386 5.80 -21.50 -12.84
C LEU A 386 4.54 -20.70 -12.52
N GLU A 387 3.62 -20.66 -13.47
CA GLU A 387 2.27 -20.13 -13.29
C GLU A 387 1.31 -21.30 -13.46
N ALA A 388 0.36 -21.43 -12.56
CA ALA A 388 -0.61 -22.53 -12.57
C ALA A 388 -2.00 -22.02 -12.25
N GLN A 389 -3.00 -22.55 -12.94
CA GLN A 389 -4.39 -22.40 -12.54
C GLN A 389 -4.69 -23.37 -11.40
N MET A 390 -5.33 -22.87 -10.35
CA MET A 390 -5.61 -23.59 -9.12
C MET A 390 -7.08 -23.46 -8.79
N GLY A 391 -7.75 -24.57 -8.43
CA GLY A 391 -9.16 -24.57 -8.03
C GLY A 391 -10.12 -24.71 -9.20
N TRP A 392 -11.41 -24.55 -8.95
CA TRP A 392 -12.49 -24.68 -9.94
C TRP A 392 -13.64 -23.70 -9.64
N GLY A 393 -14.27 -23.16 -10.69
CA GLY A 393 -15.46 -22.31 -10.53
C GLY A 393 -15.11 -21.03 -9.79
N ASP A 394 -15.86 -20.70 -8.74
CA ASP A 394 -15.68 -19.46 -7.97
C ASP A 394 -14.36 -19.45 -7.16
N ASP A 395 -13.69 -20.61 -6.98
CA ASP A 395 -12.39 -20.75 -6.31
C ASP A 395 -11.20 -20.80 -7.29
N GLU A 396 -11.45 -20.60 -8.59
CA GLU A 396 -10.41 -20.63 -9.62
C GLU A 396 -9.48 -19.41 -9.48
N ALA A 397 -8.18 -19.65 -9.32
CA ALA A 397 -7.18 -18.62 -9.19
C ALA A 397 -5.90 -18.98 -9.93
N THR A 398 -5.40 -18.05 -10.75
CA THR A 398 -4.06 -18.20 -11.34
C THR A 398 -3.01 -17.75 -10.33
N ARG A 399 -2.04 -18.62 -10.04
CA ARG A 399 -1.00 -18.37 -9.03
C ARG A 399 0.38 -18.72 -9.54
N GLU A 400 1.34 -17.91 -9.13
CA GLU A 400 2.75 -18.18 -9.38
C GLU A 400 3.34 -19.07 -8.29
N ILE A 401 4.15 -20.04 -8.71
CA ILE A 401 4.85 -21.01 -7.87
C ILE A 401 6.35 -20.91 -8.13
N GLY A 402 7.13 -20.75 -7.07
CA GLY A 402 8.57 -20.51 -7.14
C GLY A 402 8.94 -19.09 -6.73
N PRO A 403 10.12 -18.58 -7.11
CA PRO A 403 11.13 -19.18 -8.01
C PRO A 403 11.89 -20.34 -7.36
N VAL A 404 12.21 -21.39 -8.15
CA VAL A 404 12.97 -22.59 -7.72
C VAL A 404 14.22 -22.78 -8.58
N VAL A 405 15.30 -23.34 -8.00
CA VAL A 405 16.57 -23.57 -8.72
C VAL A 405 16.50 -24.79 -9.64
N ASP A 406 15.95 -25.90 -9.15
CA ASP A 406 15.82 -27.15 -9.91
C ASP A 406 14.34 -27.39 -10.21
N ALA A 407 13.91 -26.90 -11.37
CA ALA A 407 12.50 -26.96 -11.78
C ALA A 407 12.06 -28.37 -12.14
N ASP A 408 12.95 -29.19 -12.68
CA ASP A 408 12.67 -30.58 -13.02
C ASP A 408 12.46 -31.41 -11.74
N ALA A 409 13.37 -31.28 -10.77
CA ALA A 409 13.21 -31.93 -9.47
C ALA A 409 11.99 -31.38 -8.71
N PHE A 410 11.66 -30.10 -8.87
CA PHE A 410 10.46 -29.51 -8.29
C PHE A 410 9.17 -30.10 -8.89
N ALA A 411 9.08 -30.17 -10.22
CA ALA A 411 7.93 -30.74 -10.92
C ALA A 411 7.78 -32.23 -10.60
N GLU A 412 8.88 -32.99 -10.53
CA GLU A 412 8.86 -34.40 -10.15
C GLU A 412 8.44 -34.59 -8.69
N ALA A 413 9.01 -33.81 -7.75
CA ALA A 413 8.71 -33.94 -6.33
C ALA A 413 7.24 -33.60 -6.02
N LEU A 414 6.66 -32.64 -6.75
CA LEU A 414 5.28 -32.22 -6.60
C LEU A 414 4.31 -32.96 -7.54
N ASP A 415 4.81 -33.83 -8.43
CA ASP A 415 4.03 -34.51 -9.49
C ASP A 415 3.15 -33.53 -10.28
N LEU A 416 3.76 -32.39 -10.64
CA LEU A 416 3.10 -31.37 -11.45
C LEU A 416 3.01 -31.83 -12.91
N PRO A 417 1.91 -31.51 -13.62
CA PRO A 417 1.67 -31.95 -14.98
C PRO A 417 2.51 -31.16 -16.02
N ILE A 418 3.84 -31.22 -15.94
CA ILE A 418 4.77 -30.48 -16.81
C ILE A 418 5.72 -31.45 -17.52
N ARG A 419 6.00 -31.20 -18.80
CA ARG A 419 7.06 -31.91 -19.55
C ARG A 419 8.35 -31.09 -19.49
N GLY A 420 9.48 -31.71 -19.12
CA GLY A 420 10.76 -31.02 -18.90
C GLY A 420 11.25 -30.10 -20.04
N THR A 421 10.88 -30.36 -21.30
CA THR A 421 11.21 -29.47 -22.43
C THR A 421 10.57 -28.08 -22.37
N VAL A 422 9.53 -27.88 -21.55
CA VAL A 422 8.84 -26.59 -21.37
C VAL A 422 9.55 -25.71 -20.32
N LEU A 423 10.53 -26.25 -19.58
CA LEU A 423 11.19 -25.57 -18.46
C LEU A 423 12.49 -24.83 -18.84
N GLU A 424 12.95 -24.90 -20.08
CA GLU A 424 14.15 -24.18 -20.53
C GLU A 424 13.84 -22.72 -20.90
N LEU A 425 14.49 -21.76 -20.22
CA LEU A 425 14.40 -20.34 -20.56
C LEU A 425 15.31 -20.01 -21.74
N GLN A 426 14.71 -19.61 -22.86
CA GLN A 426 15.47 -19.11 -24.00
C GLN A 426 16.20 -17.78 -23.66
N PRO A 427 17.39 -17.56 -24.27
CA PRO A 427 18.17 -16.35 -24.02
C PRO A 427 17.48 -15.10 -24.56
N ILE A 428 17.60 -14.00 -23.82
CA ILE A 428 17.06 -12.68 -24.21
C ILE A 428 17.78 -12.14 -25.44
N ASP A 429 17.04 -11.48 -26.34
CA ASP A 429 17.65 -10.69 -27.41
C ASP A 429 18.39 -9.48 -26.82
N ARG A 430 19.72 -9.60 -26.76
CA ARG A 430 20.61 -8.56 -26.22
C ARG A 430 20.50 -7.23 -26.95
N ARG A 431 20.08 -7.21 -28.23
CA ARG A 431 19.95 -5.97 -29.01
C ARG A 431 18.74 -5.17 -28.54
N ILE A 432 17.59 -5.82 -28.42
CA ILE A 432 16.35 -5.19 -27.95
C ILE A 432 16.52 -4.78 -26.48
N ALA A 433 17.10 -5.66 -25.65
CA ALA A 433 17.43 -5.34 -24.26
C ALA A 433 18.37 -4.11 -24.14
N ALA A 434 19.40 -4.01 -24.97
CA ALA A 434 20.30 -2.86 -24.97
C ALA A 434 19.58 -1.55 -25.37
N ILE A 435 18.66 -1.61 -26.34
CA ILE A 435 17.83 -0.46 -26.75
C ILE A 435 16.93 0.00 -25.60
N ALA A 436 16.34 -0.93 -24.85
CA ALA A 436 15.50 -0.60 -23.69
C ALA A 436 16.29 0.03 -22.53
N VAL A 437 17.54 -0.41 -22.31
CA VAL A 437 18.36 0.05 -21.16
C VAL A 437 19.16 1.31 -21.47
N ALA A 438 19.61 1.52 -22.70
CA ALA A 438 20.47 2.66 -23.05
C ALA A 438 19.90 4.04 -22.67
N PRO A 439 18.59 4.33 -22.82
CA PRO A 439 17.99 5.60 -22.41
C PRO A 439 18.07 5.88 -20.91
N LEU A 440 18.17 4.86 -20.05
CA LEU A 440 18.29 5.03 -18.60
C LEU A 440 19.58 5.79 -18.21
N GLY A 441 20.67 5.56 -18.93
CA GLY A 441 21.91 6.32 -18.74
C GLY A 441 21.74 7.80 -19.12
N GLY A 442 20.97 8.07 -20.18
CA GLY A 442 20.62 9.43 -20.59
C GLY A 442 19.75 10.16 -19.57
N LEU A 443 18.79 9.47 -18.94
CA LEU A 443 17.97 10.02 -17.85
C LEU A 443 18.83 10.42 -16.64
N LEU A 444 19.82 9.60 -16.27
CA LEU A 444 20.73 9.87 -15.16
C LEU A 444 21.59 11.12 -15.43
N VAL A 445 22.14 11.23 -16.64
CA VAL A 445 22.89 12.42 -17.07
C VAL A 445 21.99 13.65 -17.15
N GLY A 446 20.76 13.49 -17.66
CA GLY A 446 19.75 14.54 -17.73
C GLY A 446 19.38 15.08 -16.35
N ALA A 447 19.15 14.20 -15.37
CA ALA A 447 18.86 14.59 -13.99
C ALA A 447 20.00 15.42 -13.38
N VAL A 448 21.26 14.98 -13.57
CA VAL A 448 22.45 15.74 -13.12
C VAL A 448 22.54 17.11 -13.82
N ALA A 449 22.27 17.17 -15.12
CA ALA A 449 22.28 18.41 -15.88
C ALA A 449 21.16 19.38 -15.46
N VAL A 450 20.00 18.89 -15.03
CA VAL A 450 18.91 19.73 -14.47
C VAL A 450 19.29 20.28 -13.10
N VAL A 451 19.96 19.49 -12.25
CA VAL A 451 20.39 19.92 -10.91
C VAL A 451 21.50 20.99 -10.98
N ILE A 452 22.42 20.88 -11.95
CA ILE A 452 23.59 21.76 -12.06
C ILE A 452 23.35 22.92 -13.03
N GLY A 453 22.41 22.77 -13.98
CA GLY A 453 22.22 23.71 -15.08
C GLY A 453 21.40 24.94 -14.71
N PRO A 454 21.59 26.08 -15.42
CA PRO A 454 20.90 27.34 -15.17
C PRO A 454 19.48 27.35 -15.78
N TRP A 455 18.76 26.23 -15.72
CA TRP A 455 17.46 26.07 -16.36
C TRP A 455 16.34 26.48 -15.39
N PRO A 456 15.26 27.11 -15.89
CA PRO A 456 14.08 27.34 -15.05
C PRO A 456 13.41 26.00 -14.76
N LEU A 457 13.63 25.47 -13.55
CA LEU A 457 13.10 24.18 -13.07
C LEU A 457 11.58 24.04 -13.32
N LEU A 458 10.84 25.16 -13.25
CA LEU A 458 9.42 25.26 -13.55
C LEU A 458 9.06 24.77 -14.97
N GLY A 459 9.91 25.07 -15.96
CA GLY A 459 9.66 24.67 -17.35
C GLY A 459 9.91 23.19 -17.63
N ALA A 460 10.76 22.55 -16.83
CA ALA A 460 11.09 21.13 -16.98
C ALA A 460 10.11 20.22 -16.22
N LEU A 461 9.47 20.74 -15.17
CA LEU A 461 8.64 19.96 -14.24
C LEU A 461 7.50 19.18 -14.92
N PRO A 462 6.70 19.74 -15.84
CA PRO A 462 5.66 18.97 -16.52
C PRO A 462 6.24 17.78 -17.31
N TYR A 463 7.40 17.96 -17.95
CA TYR A 463 8.03 16.89 -18.72
C TYR A 463 8.59 15.78 -17.83
N VAL A 464 9.09 16.10 -16.64
CA VAL A 464 9.56 15.08 -15.69
C VAL A 464 8.37 14.32 -15.10
N VAL A 465 7.34 15.04 -14.65
CA VAL A 465 6.19 14.46 -13.95
C VAL A 465 5.34 13.60 -14.87
N PHE A 466 5.02 14.10 -16.07
CA PHE A 466 4.18 13.39 -17.02
C PHE A 466 5.00 12.51 -17.98
N GLY A 467 6.25 12.86 -18.25
CA GLY A 467 7.10 12.12 -19.17
C GLY A 467 7.78 10.90 -18.56
N LEU A 468 8.15 10.90 -17.26
CA LEU A 468 8.80 9.75 -16.64
C LEU A 468 7.95 8.47 -16.69
N PRO A 469 6.64 8.49 -16.32
CA PRO A 469 5.81 7.29 -16.43
C PRO A 469 5.69 6.80 -17.88
N PHE A 470 5.52 7.73 -18.83
CA PHE A 470 5.39 7.38 -20.24
C PHE A 470 6.68 6.76 -20.80
N ILE A 471 7.85 7.34 -20.49
CA ILE A 471 9.14 6.79 -20.86
C ILE A 471 9.31 5.40 -20.25
N ALA A 472 9.00 5.22 -18.97
CA ALA A 472 9.11 3.92 -18.31
C ALA A 472 8.21 2.86 -18.96
N LEU A 473 6.95 3.20 -19.29
CA LEU A 473 6.03 2.30 -19.99
C LEU A 473 6.56 1.91 -21.38
N VAL A 474 7.07 2.86 -22.16
CA VAL A 474 7.65 2.58 -23.47
C VAL A 474 8.88 1.69 -23.35
N LEU A 475 9.81 2.01 -22.45
CA LEU A 475 11.02 1.20 -22.24
C LEU A 475 10.68 -0.21 -21.74
N HIS A 476 9.68 -0.34 -20.87
CA HIS A 476 9.18 -1.64 -20.40
C HIS A 476 8.55 -2.45 -21.53
N GLY A 477 7.77 -1.81 -22.41
CA GLY A 477 7.20 -2.47 -23.60
C GLY A 477 8.29 -2.98 -24.54
N VAL A 478 9.33 -2.18 -24.79
CA VAL A 478 10.50 -2.61 -25.59
C VAL A 478 11.27 -3.72 -24.88
N TRP A 479 11.45 -3.63 -23.56
CA TRP A 479 12.09 -4.68 -22.77
C TRP A 479 11.34 -6.02 -22.87
N ARG A 480 10.00 -5.99 -22.81
CA ARG A 480 9.17 -7.20 -22.96
C ARG A 480 9.36 -7.88 -24.31
N GLN A 481 9.55 -7.12 -25.39
CA GLN A 481 9.85 -7.66 -26.72
C GLN A 481 11.22 -8.35 -26.82
N ALA A 482 12.11 -8.15 -25.83
CA ALA A 482 13.39 -8.84 -25.80
C ALA A 482 13.26 -10.31 -25.38
N TYR A 483 12.12 -10.69 -24.80
CA TYR A 483 11.82 -12.08 -24.48
C TYR A 483 11.21 -12.78 -25.70
N PRO A 484 11.65 -14.01 -26.00
CA PRO A 484 11.01 -14.82 -27.02
C PRO A 484 9.61 -15.25 -26.56
N ASP A 485 8.65 -15.27 -27.49
CA ASP A 485 7.32 -15.81 -27.22
C ASP A 485 7.44 -17.28 -26.77
N PRO A 486 6.71 -17.70 -25.72
CA PRO A 486 6.50 -19.11 -25.48
C PRO A 486 5.79 -19.66 -26.73
N ASP A 487 6.36 -20.70 -27.34
CA ASP A 487 5.85 -21.27 -28.61
C ASP A 487 4.32 -21.41 -28.56
N PRO A 488 3.58 -20.92 -29.57
CA PRO A 488 2.17 -21.23 -29.67
C PRO A 488 2.06 -22.75 -29.85
N ASP A 489 1.30 -23.36 -28.94
CA ASP A 489 0.83 -24.74 -28.96
C ASP A 489 0.96 -25.40 -30.35
N PRO A 490 1.78 -26.45 -30.53
CA PRO A 490 1.69 -27.26 -31.73
C PRO A 490 0.32 -27.92 -31.68
N GLY A 491 -0.66 -27.29 -32.35
CA GLY A 491 -2.05 -27.73 -32.37
C GLY A 491 -2.16 -29.23 -32.70
N PRO A 492 -3.29 -29.85 -32.33
CA PRO A 492 -3.41 -31.31 -32.33
C PRO A 492 -3.19 -31.86 -33.75
N GLU A 493 -2.12 -32.65 -33.93
CA GLU A 493 -1.95 -33.56 -35.07
C GLU A 493 -2.77 -34.84 -34.90
#